data_AF-A0A7V2K7B1-F1
#
_entry.id   AF-A0A7V2K7B1-F1
#
_cell.length_a   1.000
_cell.length_b   1.000
_cell.length_c   1.000
_cell.angle_alpha   90.00
_cell.angle_beta   90.00
_cell.angle_gamma   90.00
#
_symmetry.space_group_name_H-M   'P 1'
#
loop_
_entity.id
_entity.type
_entity.pdbx_description
1 polymer ?
#
loop_
_entity_poly.entity_id
_entity_poly.type
_entity_poly.pdbx_seq_one_letter_code
_entity_poly.pdbx_strand_id
1 'polypeptide(L)'
;MFDKKLFLTVLIYSIIWCFQSIATEEIPQSGSVYTLEETVVTATGTEEKLKDIGGGVEVITDEDIETGNIIFLTDILKNALGMDIQESGVFGHKPTLN
;
A
#
# COMPACT_ATOMS: atom_id res chain seq x y z
N MET A 1 5.65 -61.37 22.30
CA MET A 1 4.83 -61.14 21.09
C MET A 1 4.36 -59.70 21.17
N PHE A 2 5.05 -58.77 20.53
CA PHE A 2 4.73 -57.34 20.62
C PHE A 2 3.38 -57.08 19.92
N ASP A 3 2.41 -56.53 20.63
CA ASP A 3 1.08 -56.25 20.10
C ASP A 3 1.17 -55.15 19.04
N LYS A 4 1.08 -55.56 17.77
CA LYS A 4 1.18 -54.67 16.59
C LYS A 4 0.23 -53.46 16.67
N LYS A 5 -0.88 -53.59 17.41
CA LYS A 5 -1.84 -52.53 17.67
C LYS A 5 -1.27 -51.40 18.52
N LEU A 6 -0.43 -51.73 19.50
CA LEU A 6 0.19 -50.76 20.40
C LEU A 6 1.35 -50.01 19.73
N PHE A 7 2.05 -50.67 18.81
CA PHE A 7 3.08 -50.00 18.00
C PHE A 7 2.48 -49.03 16.98
N LEU A 8 1.35 -49.40 16.36
CA LEU A 8 0.67 -48.58 15.36
C LEU A 8 0.07 -47.30 15.97
N THR A 9 -0.48 -47.36 17.19
CA THR A 9 -1.01 -46.16 17.85
C THR A 9 0.08 -45.18 18.27
N VAL A 10 1.25 -45.66 18.70
CA VAL A 10 2.42 -44.81 19.03
C VAL A 10 2.97 -44.13 17.78
N LEU A 11 3.00 -44.84 16.64
CA LEU A 11 3.51 -44.30 15.38
C LEU A 11 2.60 -43.17 14.86
N ILE A 12 1.29 -43.33 14.97
CA ILE A 12 0.32 -42.29 14.59
C ILE A 12 0.42 -41.07 15.52
N TYR A 13 0.56 -41.29 16.83
CA TYR A 13 0.75 -40.19 17.79
C TYR A 13 2.05 -39.41 17.53
N SER A 14 3.13 -40.11 17.18
CA SER A 14 4.41 -39.48 16.82
C SER A 14 4.30 -38.57 15.58
N ILE A 15 3.57 -39.01 14.55
CA ILE A 15 3.36 -38.23 13.32
C ILE A 15 2.50 -36.98 13.59
N ILE A 16 1.46 -37.10 14.40
CA ILE A 16 0.57 -35.98 14.77
C ILE A 16 1.32 -34.91 15.56
N TRP A 17 2.22 -35.32 16.48
CA TRP A 17 3.07 -34.39 17.23
C TRP A 17 4.19 -33.78 16.37
N CYS A 18 4.70 -34.49 15.37
CA CYS A 18 5.71 -33.98 14.45
C CYS A 18 5.17 -32.87 13.53
N PHE A 19 3.87 -32.92 13.21
CA PHE A 19 3.23 -31.96 12.30
C PHE A 19 3.15 -30.52 12.86
N GLN A 20 3.17 -30.34 14.18
CA GLN A 20 3.15 -29.00 14.79
C GLN A 20 4.51 -28.26 14.73
N SER A 21 5.63 -28.95 14.48
CA SER A 21 6.96 -28.30 14.47
C SER A 21 7.39 -27.79 13.09
N ILE A 22 6.66 -28.10 12.01
CA ILE A 22 7.02 -27.69 10.64
C ILE A 22 6.47 -26.31 10.24
N ALA A 23 5.57 -25.71 11.04
CA ALA A 23 4.90 -24.46 10.69
C ALA A 23 5.58 -23.19 11.22
N THR A 24 6.91 -23.15 11.32
CA THR A 24 7.64 -21.91 11.66
C THR A 24 9.03 -21.91 11.01
N GLU A 25 9.03 -21.91 9.67
CA GLU A 25 10.12 -21.27 8.94
C GLU A 25 9.76 -19.78 8.82
N GLU A 26 10.22 -18.98 9.77
CA GLU A 26 10.25 -17.54 9.59
C GLU A 26 11.38 -17.28 8.61
N ILE A 27 11.03 -17.16 7.33
CA ILE A 27 11.94 -16.72 6.27
C ILE A 27 12.68 -15.50 6.82
N PRO A 28 14.01 -15.54 7.02
CA PRO A 28 14.75 -14.36 7.43
C PRO A 28 14.62 -13.38 6.27
N GLN A 29 13.74 -12.40 6.44
CA GLN A 29 13.47 -11.30 5.52
C GLN A 29 14.76 -10.49 5.40
N SER A 30 15.66 -10.98 4.54
CA SER A 30 16.85 -10.30 4.07
C SER A 30 16.37 -9.10 3.26
N GLY A 31 16.28 -7.96 3.93
CA GLY A 31 15.80 -6.71 3.37
C GLY A 31 14.74 -6.14 4.27
N SER A 32 15.16 -5.56 5.40
CA SER A 32 14.30 -4.65 6.16
C SER A 32 13.86 -3.53 5.22
N VAL A 33 12.66 -3.66 4.65
CA VAL A 33 11.99 -2.57 3.95
C VAL A 33 11.70 -1.54 5.01
N TYR A 34 12.58 -0.55 5.14
CA TYR A 34 12.34 0.58 6.02
C TYR A 34 11.25 1.42 5.35
N THR A 35 10.07 1.49 5.97
CA THR A 35 9.05 2.46 5.61
C THR A 35 9.54 3.83 6.09
N LEU A 36 9.93 4.69 5.15
CA LEU A 36 10.25 6.08 5.46
C LEU A 36 8.97 6.86 5.73
N GLU A 37 9.07 7.87 6.58
CA GLU A 37 7.97 8.80 6.83
C GLU A 37 7.82 9.73 5.61
N GLU A 38 6.57 9.93 5.19
CA GLU A 38 6.23 10.77 4.05
C GLU A 38 6.41 12.25 4.38
N THR A 39 7.08 12.96 3.47
CA THR A 39 7.49 14.35 3.62
C THR A 39 6.94 15.17 2.48
N VAL A 40 6.35 16.32 2.78
CA VAL A 40 5.78 17.24 1.81
C VAL A 40 6.37 18.64 1.98
N VAL A 41 6.43 19.40 0.88
CA VAL A 41 7.01 20.76 0.87
C VAL A 41 5.98 21.83 0.49
N THR A 42 4.88 21.43 -0.14
CA THR A 42 3.87 22.34 -0.71
C THR A 42 2.93 22.93 0.33
N ALA A 43 2.74 22.26 1.46
CA ALA A 43 1.83 22.72 2.50
C ALA A 43 2.39 23.88 3.33
N THR A 44 3.69 23.87 3.66
CA THR A 44 4.32 24.86 4.55
C THR A 44 5.46 25.64 3.90
N GLY A 45 5.87 25.28 2.68
CA GLY A 45 7.00 25.89 1.98
C GLY A 45 8.37 25.45 2.51
N THR A 46 8.39 24.58 3.52
CA THR A 46 9.59 23.93 4.08
C THR A 46 9.37 22.42 4.10
N GLU A 47 10.46 21.66 4.14
CA GLU A 47 10.39 20.20 4.28
C GLU A 47 9.76 19.82 5.62
N GLU A 48 8.55 19.29 5.59
CA GLU A 48 7.80 18.92 6.79
C GLU A 48 7.08 17.58 6.59
N LYS A 49 6.95 16.81 7.66
CA LYS A 49 6.32 15.50 7.61
C LYS A 49 4.81 15.67 7.53
N LEU A 50 4.15 14.80 6.77
CA LEU A 50 2.71 14.88 6.56
C LEU A 50 1.92 14.89 7.90
N LYS A 51 2.40 14.13 8.90
CA LYS A 51 1.81 14.04 10.24
C LYS A 51 1.83 15.32 11.06
N ASP A 52 2.75 16.24 10.77
CA ASP A 52 2.98 17.44 11.56
C ASP A 52 2.21 18.66 11.00
N ILE A 53 1.58 18.50 9.83
CA ILE A 53 0.85 19.57 9.14
C ILE A 53 -0.59 19.68 9.65
N GLY A 54 -0.97 20.89 10.09
CA GLY A 54 -2.31 21.18 10.63
C GLY A 54 -3.41 21.44 9.59
N GLY A 55 -3.21 21.09 8.32
CA GLY A 55 -4.12 21.37 7.20
C GLY A 55 -4.45 20.14 6.36
N GLY A 56 -5.51 20.21 5.55
CA GLY A 56 -5.87 19.15 4.60
C GLY A 56 -4.92 19.15 3.42
N VAL A 57 -4.12 18.08 3.30
CA VAL A 57 -3.17 17.87 2.20
C VAL A 57 -3.49 16.52 1.56
N GLU A 58 -3.59 16.50 0.24
CA GLU A 58 -3.73 15.29 -0.57
C GLU A 58 -2.44 15.09 -1.35
N VAL A 59 -1.82 13.92 -1.19
CA VAL A 59 -0.62 13.54 -1.93
C VAL A 59 -1.02 12.50 -2.97
N ILE A 60 -0.65 12.76 -4.22
CA ILE A 60 -0.83 11.84 -5.34
C ILE A 60 0.57 11.37 -5.74
N THR A 61 0.82 10.07 -5.64
CA THR A 61 2.12 9.46 -5.94
C THR A 61 2.25 9.10 -7.43
N ASP A 62 3.47 8.80 -7.87
CA ASP A 62 3.71 8.34 -9.25
C ASP A 62 2.96 7.01 -9.51
N GLU A 63 2.95 6.12 -8.51
CA GLU A 63 2.23 4.84 -8.57
C GLU A 63 0.72 5.04 -8.73
N ASP A 64 0.14 6.08 -8.11
CA ASP A 64 -1.28 6.42 -8.23
C ASP A 64 -1.61 6.90 -9.66
N ILE A 65 -0.70 7.67 -10.28
CA ILE A 65 -0.86 8.15 -11.67
C ILE A 65 -0.78 6.98 -12.65
N GLU A 66 0.17 6.07 -12.45
CA GLU A 66 0.34 4.88 -13.28
C GLU A 66 -0.85 3.92 -13.17
N THR A 67 -1.32 3.67 -11.95
CA THR A 67 -2.47 2.79 -11.70
C THR A 67 -3.77 3.39 -12.22
N GLY A 68 -3.92 4.71 -12.12
CA GLY A 68 -5.10 5.43 -12.59
C GLY A 68 -5.15 5.65 -14.11
N ASN A 69 -4.07 5.34 -14.85
CA ASN A 69 -3.91 5.67 -16.28
C ASN A 69 -4.29 7.13 -16.57
N ILE A 70 -3.81 8.04 -15.71
CA ILE A 70 -4.24 9.43 -15.74
C ILE A 70 -3.38 10.21 -16.73
N ILE A 71 -4.01 10.81 -17.74
CA ILE A 71 -3.32 11.53 -18.82
C ILE A 71 -3.27 13.04 -18.55
N PHE A 72 -4.29 13.58 -17.86
CA PHE A 72 -4.43 15.02 -17.60
C PHE A 72 -4.56 15.31 -16.11
N LEU A 73 -3.92 16.40 -15.66
CA LEU A 73 -3.99 16.88 -14.28
C LEU A 73 -5.44 17.19 -13.85
N THR A 74 -6.29 17.65 -14.77
CA THR A 74 -7.71 17.92 -14.48
C THR A 74 -8.44 16.67 -14.01
N ASP A 75 -8.05 15.49 -14.46
CA ASP A 75 -8.71 14.25 -14.10
C ASP A 75 -8.31 13.82 -12.68
N ILE A 76 -7.06 14.07 -12.30
CA ILE A 76 -6.57 13.92 -10.92
C ILE A 76 -7.37 14.85 -10.00
N LEU A 77 -7.39 16.14 -10.35
CA LEU A 77 -7.99 17.17 -9.52
C LEU A 77 -9.53 17.05 -9.43
N LYS A 78 -10.20 16.49 -10.46
CA LYS A 78 -11.65 16.18 -10.40
C LYS A 78 -11.98 15.11 -9.37
N ASN A 79 -11.04 14.21 -9.08
CA ASN A 79 -11.22 13.15 -8.09
C ASN A 79 -10.80 13.58 -6.67
N ALA A 80 -10.06 14.69 -6.55
CA ALA A 80 -9.63 15.22 -5.27
C ALA A 80 -10.81 15.66 -4.39
N LEU A 81 -10.72 15.39 -3.10
CA LEU A 81 -11.85 15.61 -2.18
C LEU A 81 -12.16 17.11 -2.03
N GLY A 82 -13.42 17.47 -2.30
CA GLY A 82 -13.90 18.84 -2.10
C GLY A 82 -13.52 19.83 -3.22
N MET A 83 -12.98 19.34 -4.35
CA MET A 83 -12.70 20.16 -5.53
C MET A 83 -13.84 20.07 -6.55
N ASP A 84 -14.39 21.23 -6.92
CA ASP A 84 -15.31 21.37 -8.06
C ASP A 84 -14.59 22.11 -9.19
N ILE A 85 -14.33 21.40 -10.30
CA ILE A 85 -13.59 21.93 -11.44
C ILE A 85 -14.56 22.33 -12.52
N GLN A 86 -14.81 23.63 -12.61
CA GLN A 86 -15.60 24.22 -13.67
C GLN A 86 -14.68 24.69 -14.80
N GLU A 87 -14.70 23.94 -15.91
CA GLU A 87 -14.05 24.36 -17.16
C GLU A 87 -14.87 25.49 -17.79
N SER A 88 -14.58 26.74 -17.43
CA SER A 88 -15.21 27.93 -18.02
C SER A 88 -14.55 28.27 -19.36
N GLY A 89 -14.87 27.49 -20.39
CA GLY A 89 -14.50 27.74 -21.77
C GLY A 89 -15.74 27.82 -22.67
N VAL A 90 -15.74 28.71 -23.67
CA VAL A 90 -16.72 28.65 -24.75
C VAL A 90 -16.55 27.30 -25.45
N PHE A 91 -17.61 26.48 -25.44
CA PHE A 91 -17.65 25.18 -26.10
C PHE A 91 -17.05 25.28 -27.51
N GLY A 92 -15.88 24.66 -27.72
CA GLY A 92 -15.15 24.68 -29.00
C GLY A 92 -13.75 25.30 -29.00
N HIS A 93 -13.32 25.97 -27.93
CA HIS A 93 -11.94 26.48 -27.81
C HIS A 93 -11.15 25.67 -26.78
N LYS A 94 -10.04 25.06 -27.20
CA LYS A 94 -9.09 24.37 -26.30
C LYS A 94 -8.34 25.44 -25.49
N PRO A 95 -8.41 25.43 -24.15
CA PRO A 95 -7.60 26.34 -23.35
C PRO A 95 -6.13 25.95 -23.49
N THR A 96 -5.34 26.81 -24.14
CA THR A 96 -3.88 26.74 -24.11
C THR A 96 -3.38 27.49 -22.89
N LEU A 97 -2.73 26.77 -21.98
CA LEU A 97 -1.96 27.36 -20.88
C LEU A 97 -0.61 27.82 -21.44
N ASN A 98 -0.23 29.06 -21.14
CA ASN A 98 1.05 29.68 -21.52
C ASN A 98 1.98 29.72 -20.32
#